data_AF-A0A3D8PRT4-F1
#
_entry.id   AF-A0A3D8PRT4-F1
#
_cell.length_a   1.000
_cell.length_b   1.000
_cell.length_c   1.000
_cell.angle_alpha   90.00
_cell.angle_beta   90.00
_cell.angle_gamma   90.00
#
_symmetry.space_group_name_H-M   'P 1'
#
loop_
_entity.id
_entity.type
_entity.pdbx_description
1 polymer ?
#
loop_
_entity_poly.entity_id
_entity_poly.type
_entity_poly.pdbx_seq_one_letter_code
_entity_poly.pdbx_strand_id
1 'polypeptide(L)' 'MVFETLTGTLSVVITLAFGSLLIVLYPIINKENKYFAWFSLVMGVIVLLLLLWFTFGNEVMRHQILKYGLQ' A
#
# COMPACT_ATOMS: atom_id res chain seq x y z
N MET A 1 15.21 -17.44 1.71
CA MET A 1 15.98 -16.17 1.61
C MET A 1 15.67 -15.38 0.33
N VAL A 2 16.25 -15.65 -0.85
CA VAL A 2 16.02 -14.79 -2.06
C VAL A 2 14.55 -14.78 -2.52
N PHE A 3 13.89 -15.95 -2.53
CA PHE A 3 12.50 -16.09 -2.97
C PHE A 3 11.50 -15.42 -2.00
N GLU A 4 11.76 -15.50 -0.68
CA GLU A 4 10.94 -14.81 0.34
C GLU A 4 11.05 -13.29 0.22
N THR A 5 12.25 -12.76 -0.02
CA THR A 5 12.45 -11.33 -0.25
C THR A 5 11.78 -10.83 -1.53
N LEU A 6 11.79 -11.62 -2.62
CA LEU A 6 11.16 -11.25 -3.88
C LEU A 6 9.62 -11.23 -3.74
N THR A 7 9.05 -12.28 -3.15
CA THR A 7 7.61 -12.36 -2.88
C THR A 7 7.15 -11.27 -1.92
N GLY A 8 7.93 -10.96 -0.88
CA GLY A 8 7.66 -9.85 0.03
C GLY A 8 7.64 -8.51 -0.70
N THR A 9 8.63 -8.25 -1.55
CA THR A 9 8.75 -7.00 -2.31
C THR A 9 7.61 -6.83 -3.30
N LEU A 10 7.27 -7.89 -4.05
CA LEU A 10 6.13 -7.88 -4.97
C LEU A 10 4.80 -7.67 -4.23
N SER A 11 4.60 -8.32 -3.08
CA SER A 11 3.42 -8.13 -2.26
C SER A 11 3.27 -6.67 -1.80
N VAL A 12 4.37 -6.03 -1.38
CA VAL A 12 4.37 -4.61 -0.99
C VAL A 12 3.98 -3.71 -2.17
N VAL A 13 4.60 -3.91 -3.34
CA VAL A 13 4.32 -3.09 -4.54
C VAL A 13 2.88 -3.26 -5.00
N ILE A 14 2.39 -4.50 -5.07
CA ILE A 14 1.01 -4.80 -5.49
C ILE A 14 0.02 -4.17 -4.51
N THR A 15 0.24 -4.35 -3.20
CA THR A 15 -0.64 -3.78 -2.17
C THR A 15 -0.65 -2.26 -2.23
N LEU A 16 0.48 -1.63 -2.54
CA LEU A 16 0.60 -0.17 -2.65
C LEU A 16 -0.13 0.35 -3.89
N ALA A 17 -0.03 -0.38 -5.01
CA ALA A 17 -0.80 -0.09 -6.21
C ALA A 17 -2.31 -0.17 -5.92
N PHE A 18 -2.80 -1.24 -5.30
CA PHE A 18 -4.23 -1.36 -4.97
C PHE A 18 -4.70 -0.32 -3.93
N GLY A 19 -3.93 -0.08 -2.87
CA GLY A 19 -4.26 0.92 -1.86
C GLY A 19 -4.35 2.34 -2.42
N SER A 20 -3.42 2.72 -3.30
CA SER A 20 -3.47 4.01 -3.99
C SER A 20 -4.63 4.11 -4.98
N LEU A 21 -4.94 3.03 -5.71
CA LEU A 21 -6.05 2.98 -6.66
C LEU A 21 -7.41 3.21 -5.96
N LEU A 22 -7.61 2.63 -4.76
CA LEU A 22 -8.81 2.86 -3.94
C LEU A 22 -9.01 4.33 -3.54
N ILE A 23 -7.92 5.07 -3.35
CA ILE A 23 -7.95 6.51 -3.01
C ILE A 23 -8.15 7.35 -4.27
N VAL A 24 -7.44 7.05 -5.36
CA VAL A 24 -7.51 7.81 -6.62
C VAL A 24 -8.89 7.68 -7.29
N LEU A 25 -9.58 6.54 -7.10
CA LEU A 25 -10.94 6.37 -7.60
C LEU A 25 -12.00 7.13 -6.79
N TYR A 26 -11.66 7.71 -5.64
CA TYR A 26 -12.61 8.46 -4.80
C TYR A 26 -13.47 9.47 -5.58
N PRO A 27 -12.91 10.43 -6.35
CA PRO A 27 -13.71 11.41 -7.09
C PRO A 27 -14.63 10.80 -8.15
N ILE A 28 -14.29 9.62 -8.68
CA ILE A 28 -15.12 8.91 -9.67
C ILE A 28 -16.29 8.24 -8.95
N ILE A 29 -16.00 7.49 -7.87
CA ILE A 29 -17.01 6.77 -7.10
C ILE A 29 -17.96 7.74 -6.38
N ASN A 30 -17.44 8.88 -5.91
CA ASN A 30 -18.22 9.88 -5.17
C ASN A 30 -19.34 10.52 -6.00
N LYS A 31 -19.24 10.46 -7.34
CA LYS A 31 -20.32 10.89 -8.25
C LYS A 31 -21.51 9.94 -8.26
N GLU A 32 -21.25 8.64 -8.07
CA GLU A 32 -22.25 7.57 -8.10
C GLU A 32 -22.82 7.28 -6.70
N ASN A 33 -21.94 7.08 -5.71
CA ASN A 33 -22.33 6.71 -4.35
C ASN A 33 -21.35 7.26 -3.31
N LYS A 34 -21.80 8.29 -2.59
CA LYS A 34 -21.04 8.96 -1.51
C LYS A 34 -20.58 8.01 -0.39
N TYR A 35 -21.44 7.09 0.05
CA TYR A 35 -21.11 6.17 1.14
C TYR A 35 -20.03 5.19 0.71
N PHE A 36 -20.17 4.62 -0.48
CA PHE A 36 -19.19 3.70 -1.03
C PHE A 36 -17.85 4.39 -1.32
N ALA A 37 -17.87 5.64 -1.79
CA ALA A 37 -16.66 6.43 -1.99
C ALA A 37 -15.89 6.66 -0.68
N TRP A 38 -16.61 7.06 0.38
CA TRP A 38 -16.02 7.25 1.70
C TRP A 38 -15.44 5.95 2.26
N PHE A 39 -16.15 4.83 2.10
CA PHE A 39 -15.67 3.51 2.47
C PHE A 39 -14.38 3.16 1.71
N SER A 40 -14.34 3.36 0.39
CA SER A 40 -13.14 3.12 -0.45
C SER A 40 -11.94 3.94 0.02
N LEU A 41 -12.15 5.22 0.35
CA LEU A 41 -11.09 6.10 0.84
C LEU A 41 -10.55 5.61 2.18
N VAL A 42 -11.43 5.36 3.15
CA VAL A 42 -11.04 4.88 4.48
C VAL A 42 -10.29 3.54 4.38
N MET A 43 -10.79 2.61 3.59
CA MET A 43 -10.11 1.32 3.35
C MET A 43 -8.76 1.50 2.69
N GLY A 44 -8.64 2.37 1.67
CA GLY A 44 -7.37 2.70 1.04
C GLY A 44 -6.34 3.25 2.02
N VAL A 45 -6.75 4.15 2.92
CA VAL A 45 -5.89 4.69 3.98
C VAL A 45 -5.45 3.61 4.96
N ILE A 46 -6.36 2.73 5.40
CA ILE A 46 -6.03 1.61 6.29
C ILE A 46 -5.01 0.67 5.62
N VAL A 47 -5.20 0.35 4.34
CA VAL A 47 -4.25 -0.47 3.58
C VAL A 47 -2.86 0.17 3.55
N LEU A 48 -2.77 1.49 3.33
CA LEU A 48 -1.49 2.20 3.37
C LEU A 48 -0.83 2.18 4.76
N LEU A 49 -1.61 2.34 5.83
CA LEU A 49 -1.10 2.27 7.21
C LEU A 49 -0.57 0.87 7.54
N LEU A 50 -1.29 -0.17 7.15
CA LEU A 50 -0.85 -1.56 7.32
C LEU A 50 0.42 -1.85 6.51
N LEU A 51 0.52 -1.28 5.30
CA LEU A 51 1.71 -1.37 4.47
C LEU A 51 2.93 -0.73 5.12
N LEU A 52 2.76 0.47 5.68
CA LEU A 52 3.82 1.16 6.42
C LEU A 52 4.23 0.31 7.62
N TRP A 53 3.27 -0.18 8.40
CA TRP A 53 3.54 -1.05 9.54
C TRP A 53 4.34 -2.31 9.13
N PHE A 54 3.90 -3.00 8.08
CA PHE A 54 4.59 -4.19 7.56
C PHE A 54 6.01 -3.87 7.09
N THR A 55 6.17 -2.75 6.38
CA THR A 55 7.44 -2.30 5.83
C THR A 55 8.45 -1.93 6.93
N PHE A 56 8.02 -1.24 7.99
CA PHE A 56 8.87 -0.84 9.11
C PHE A 56 9.10 -1.95 10.14
N GLY A 57 8.16 -2.90 10.26
CA GLY A 57 8.26 -4.06 11.15
C GLY A 57 9.16 -5.17 10.62
N ASN A 58 9.43 -5.21 9.31
CA ASN A 58 10.34 -6.17 8.69
C ASN A 58 11.74 -5.56 8.53
N GLU A 59 12.70 -5.99 9.35
CA GLU A 59 14.07 -5.45 9.36
C GLU A 59 14.77 -5.56 8.00
N VAL A 60 14.51 -6.64 7.24
CA VAL A 60 15.12 -6.88 5.92
C VAL A 60 14.56 -5.90 4.87
N MET A 61 13.24 -5.73 4.83
CA MET A 61 12.61 -4.79 3.89
C MET A 61 12.91 -3.34 4.23
N ARG A 62 12.89 -2.97 5.52
CA ARG A 62 13.26 -1.64 5.99
C ARG A 62 14.67 -1.28 5.52
N HIS A 63 15.62 -2.20 5.68
CA HIS A 63 17.00 -1.95 5.27
C HIS A 63 17.14 -1.83 3.74
N GLN A 64 16.40 -2.63 2.97
CA GLN A 64 16.39 -2.53 1.51
C GLN A 64 15.78 -1.21 1.01
N ILE A 65 14.64 -0.79 1.56
CA ILE A 65 13.96 0.44 1.14
C ILE A 65 14.76 1.68 1.53
N LEU A 66 15.32 1.73 2.74
CA LEU A 66 16.14 2.87 3.16
C LEU A 66 17.45 2.95 2.37
N LYS A 67 18.05 1.81 2.02
CA LYS A 67 19.34 1.77 1.32
C LYS A 67 19.21 1.99 -0.19
N TYR A 68 18.16 1.47 -0.84
CA TYR A 68 17.99 1.54 -2.30
C TYR A 68 16.91 2.52 -2.77
N GLY A 69 15.99 2.95 -1.89
CA GLY A 69 14.89 3.85 -2.24
C GLY A 69 15.10 5.32 -1.83
N LEU A 70 16.08 5.63 -0.99
CA LEU A 70 16.34 6.95 -0.42
C LEU A 70 17.72 7.53 -0.80
N GLN A 71 18.40 6.88 -1.76
CA GLN A 71 19.69 7.30 -2.32
C GLN A 71 19.47 7.78 -3.76
#